data_AF-A0A0B0IB07-F1
#
_entry.id   AF-A0A0B0IB07-F1
#
_cell.length_a   1.000
_cell.length_b   1.000
_cell.length_c   1.000
_cell.angle_alpha   90.00
_cell.angle_beta   90.00
_cell.angle_gamma   90.00
#
_symmetry.space_group_name_H-M   'P 1'
#
loop_
_entity.id
_entity.type
_entity.pdbx_description
1 polymer ?
#
loop_
_entity_poly.entity_id
_entity_poly.type
_entity_poly.pdbx_seq_one_letter_code
_entity_poly.pdbx_strand_id
1 'polypeptide(L)'
;MEDYKPDELLMIAHSFVIELGYKLSDEANYALKQQIDSLYYNRDKNFGNAGAIRNIVKNLISSVDYRVSQIPVNERDKMDKRLILEIDV
;
A
#
# COMPACT_ATOMS: atom_id res chain seq x y z
N MET A 1 -9.71 -0.89 -22.87
CA MET A 1 -9.28 -1.08 -21.47
C MET A 1 -8.91 0.30 -20.99
N GLU A 2 -9.56 0.81 -19.94
CA GLU A 2 -9.19 2.13 -19.41
C GLU A 2 -7.81 2.02 -18.77
N ASP A 3 -6.83 2.64 -19.42
CA ASP A 3 -5.49 2.82 -18.88
C ASP A 3 -5.57 3.89 -17.78
N TYR A 4 -5.81 3.43 -16.55
CA TYR A 4 -5.71 4.30 -15.38
C TYR A 4 -4.29 4.87 -15.30
N LYS A 5 -4.18 6.19 -15.19
CA LYS A 5 -2.92 6.88 -14.94
C LYS A 5 -2.39 6.56 -13.54
N PRO A 6 -1.08 6.74 -13.27
CA PRO A 6 -0.51 6.48 -11.95
C PRO A 6 -1.27 7.15 -10.80
N ASP A 7 -1.71 8.39 -10.97
CA ASP A 7 -2.48 9.11 -9.95
C ASP A 7 -3.85 8.44 -9.68
N GLU A 8 -4.52 7.93 -10.72
CA GLU A 8 -5.79 7.21 -10.58
C GLU A 8 -5.59 5.85 -9.90
N LEU A 9 -4.48 5.16 -10.21
CA LEU A 9 -4.08 3.93 -9.54
C LEU A 9 -3.76 4.17 -8.06
N LEU A 10 -3.11 5.30 -7.73
CA LEU A 10 -2.85 5.71 -6.35
C LEU A 10 -4.16 6.02 -5.60
N MET A 11 -5.11 6.70 -6.24
CA MET A 11 -6.45 6.92 -5.65
C MET A 11 -7.18 5.60 -5.36
N ILE A 12 -7.09 4.62 -6.27
CA ILE A 12 -7.64 3.28 -6.05
C ILE A 12 -6.94 2.60 -4.85
N ALA A 13 -5.61 2.71 -4.76
CA ALA A 13 -4.85 2.16 -3.64
C ALA A 13 -5.29 2.78 -2.31
N HIS A 14 -5.43 4.11 -2.24
CA HIS A 14 -5.96 4.81 -1.07
C HIS A 14 -7.35 4.33 -0.68
N SER A 15 -8.26 4.17 -1.66
CA SER A 15 -9.60 3.67 -1.40
C SER A 15 -9.57 2.30 -0.73
N PHE A 16 -8.73 1.38 -1.21
CA PHE A 16 -8.61 0.05 -0.60
C PHE A 16 -7.95 0.06 0.77
N VAL A 17 -6.93 0.91 0.97
CA VAL A 17 -6.31 1.08 2.30
C VAL A 17 -7.34 1.54 3.33
N ILE A 18 -8.15 2.55 2.97
CA ILE A 18 -9.21 3.08 3.84
C ILE A 18 -10.32 2.05 4.07
N GLU A 19 -10.78 1.36 3.02
CA GLU A 19 -11.81 0.33 3.12
C GLU A 19 -11.40 -0.81 4.07
N LEU A 20 -10.12 -1.15 4.11
CA LEU A 20 -9.56 -2.18 4.99
C LEU A 20 -9.23 -1.65 6.41
N GLY A 21 -9.48 -0.38 6.68
CA GLY A 21 -9.29 0.25 7.99
C GLY A 21 -7.83 0.61 8.32
N TYR A 22 -6.99 0.74 7.29
CA TYR A 22 -5.59 1.17 7.42
C TYR A 22 -5.42 2.65 7.04
N LYS A 23 -4.27 3.21 7.38
CA LYS A 23 -3.84 4.57 7.02
C LYS A 23 -2.40 4.53 6.52
N LEU A 24 -2.02 5.45 5.65
CA LEU A 24 -0.64 5.63 5.24
C LEU A 24 -0.03 6.81 6.00
N SER A 25 1.23 6.70 6.43
CA SER A 25 2.03 7.88 6.74
C SER A 25 2.36 8.65 5.47
N ASP A 26 2.81 9.90 5.60
CA ASP A 26 3.19 10.72 4.44
C ASP A 26 4.35 10.08 3.66
N GLU A 27 5.31 9.48 4.35
CA GLU A 27 6.44 8.76 3.77
C GLU A 27 5.98 7.47 3.08
N ALA A 28 5.08 6.71 3.69
CA ALA A 28 4.49 5.52 3.08
C ALA A 28 3.71 5.86 1.81
N ASN A 29 2.96 6.97 1.83
CA ASN A 29 2.23 7.45 0.66
C ASN A 29 3.18 7.83 -0.48
N TYR A 30 4.27 8.54 -0.17
CA TYR A 30 5.29 8.87 -1.15
C TYR A 30 5.94 7.61 -1.74
N ALA A 31 6.36 6.67 -0.91
CA ALA A 31 6.94 5.39 -1.36
C ALA A 31 5.97 4.60 -2.25
N LEU A 32 4.68 4.56 -1.87
CA LEU A 32 3.64 3.85 -2.61
C LEU A 32 3.44 4.47 -3.99
N LYS A 33 3.42 5.81 -4.07
CA LYS A 33 3.37 6.52 -5.35
C LYS A 33 4.55 6.14 -6.24
N GLN A 34 5.77 6.12 -5.71
CA GLN A 34 6.97 5.74 -6.49
C GLN A 34 6.91 4.28 -6.96
N GLN A 35 6.40 3.37 -6.14
CA GLN A 35 6.19 1.97 -6.49
C GLN A 35 5.15 1.83 -7.62
N ILE A 36 4.03 2.55 -7.54
CA ILE A 36 2.97 2.58 -8.57
C ILE A 36 3.48 3.20 -9.87
N ASP A 37 4.22 4.31 -9.79
CA ASP A 37 4.86 4.95 -10.96
C ASP A 37 5.78 3.94 -11.66
N SER A 38 6.69 3.31 -10.92
CA SER A 38 7.60 2.28 -11.46
C SER A 38 6.85 1.11 -12.09
N LEU A 39 5.82 0.60 -11.41
CA LEU A 39 4.99 -0.48 -11.93
C LEU A 39 4.30 -0.08 -13.24
N TYR A 40 3.73 1.12 -13.31
CA TYR A 40 3.05 1.63 -14.49
C TYR A 40 4.00 1.78 -15.67
N TYR A 41 5.20 2.34 -15.47
CA TYR A 41 6.18 2.53 -16.55
C TYR A 41 6.82 1.22 -17.02
N ASN A 42 6.90 0.20 -16.16
CA ASN A 42 7.45 -1.11 -16.50
C ASN A 42 6.39 -2.15 -16.89
N ARG A 43 5.11 -1.76 -16.96
CA ARG A 43 4.01 -2.69 -17.20
C ARG A 43 4.07 -3.32 -18.59
N ASP A 44 3.66 -4.58 -18.69
CA ASP A 44 3.44 -5.23 -19.98
C ASP A 44 1.98 -5.06 -20.46
N LYS A 45 1.71 -5.54 -21.67
CA LYS A 45 0.38 -5.48 -22.31
C LYS A 45 -0.73 -6.27 -21.57
N ASN A 46 -0.38 -7.09 -20.58
CA ASN A 46 -1.31 -7.90 -19.79
C ASN A 46 -1.55 -7.31 -18.39
N PHE A 47 -1.08 -6.10 -18.12
CA PHE A 47 -1.15 -5.51 -16.79
C PHE A 47 -2.59 -5.23 -16.34
N GLY A 48 -3.04 -5.99 -15.34
CA GLY A 48 -4.35 -5.81 -14.73
C GLY A 48 -4.35 -4.67 -13.72
N ASN A 49 -4.55 -3.43 -14.18
CA ASN A 49 -4.58 -2.19 -13.39
C ASN A 49 -5.11 -2.35 -11.95
N ALA A 50 -6.43 -2.54 -11.78
CA ALA A 50 -7.05 -2.65 -10.46
C ALA A 50 -6.65 -3.91 -9.68
N GLY A 51 -6.36 -5.02 -10.37
CA GLY A 51 -5.93 -6.27 -9.73
C GLY A 51 -4.53 -6.14 -9.14
N ALA A 52 -3.62 -5.50 -9.86
CA ALA A 52 -2.26 -5.21 -9.43
C ALA A 52 -2.26 -4.30 -8.20
N ILE A 53 -3.07 -3.25 -8.20
CA ILE A 53 -3.20 -2.35 -7.05
C ILE A 53 -3.78 -3.07 -5.82
N ARG A 54 -4.79 -3.95 -5.99
CA ARG A 54 -5.27 -4.78 -4.88
C ARG A 54 -4.17 -5.67 -4.31
N ASN A 55 -3.32 -6.24 -5.15
CA ASN A 55 -2.21 -7.09 -4.69
C ASN A 55 -1.17 -6.27 -3.94
N ILE A 56 -0.84 -5.06 -4.40
CA ILE A 56 0.05 -4.14 -3.68
C ILE A 56 -0.51 -3.85 -2.28
N VAL A 57 -1.76 -3.41 -2.17
CA VAL A 57 -2.36 -3.06 -0.87
C VAL A 57 -2.40 -4.28 0.07
N LYS A 58 -2.67 -5.48 -0.44
CA LYS A 58 -2.61 -6.72 0.37
C LYS A 58 -1.19 -7.00 0.90
N ASN A 59 -0.17 -6.75 0.09
CA ASN A 59 1.21 -6.90 0.51
C ASN A 59 1.58 -5.86 1.58
N LEU A 60 1.18 -4.59 1.42
CA LEU A 60 1.39 -3.55 2.43
C LEU A 60 0.81 -3.96 3.79
N ILE A 61 -0.43 -4.47 3.79
CA ILE A 61 -1.10 -4.93 5.01
C ILE A 61 -0.36 -6.11 5.64
N SER A 62 0.10 -7.05 4.81
CA SER A 62 0.89 -8.20 5.28
C SER A 62 2.23 -7.75 5.89
N SER A 63 2.88 -6.73 5.32
CA SER A 63 4.09 -6.11 5.87
C SER A 63 3.82 -5.44 7.22
N VAL A 64 2.72 -4.69 7.36
CA VAL A 64 2.30 -4.09 8.64
C VAL A 64 2.08 -5.19 9.68
N ASP A 65 1.31 -6.23 9.34
CA ASP A 65 0.99 -7.32 10.26
C ASP A 65 2.27 -8.05 10.71
N TYR A 66 3.19 -8.29 9.78
CA TYR A 66 4.50 -8.85 10.08
C TYR A 66 5.29 -7.93 11.02
N ARG A 67 5.44 -6.64 10.70
CA ARG A 67 6.15 -5.68 11.56
C ARG A 67 5.55 -5.62 12.96
N VAL A 68 4.23 -5.48 13.08
CA VAL A 68 3.53 -5.43 14.37
C VAL A 68 3.73 -6.73 15.16
N SER A 69 3.80 -7.89 14.49
CA SER A 69 4.06 -9.18 15.14
C SER A 69 5.44 -9.26 15.80
N GLN A 70 6.43 -8.50 15.28
CA GLN A 70 7.79 -8.46 15.83
C GLN A 70 7.93 -7.55 17.05
N ILE A 71 6.96 -6.66 17.30
CA ILE A 71 7.01 -5.70 18.40
C ILE A 71 6.54 -6.39 19.70
N PRO A 72 7.17 -6.17 20.87
CA PRO A 72 6.67 -6.67 22.15
C PRO A 72 5.26 -6.18 22.48
N VAL A 73 4.42 -7.02 23.11
CA VAL A 73 2.99 -6.71 23.37
C VAL A 73 2.80 -5.39 24.13
N ASN A 74 3.64 -5.13 25.14
CA ASN A 74 3.63 -3.91 25.94
C ASN A 74 3.97 -2.63 25.15
N GLU A 75 4.63 -2.78 24.00
CA GLU A 75 4.96 -1.67 23.09
C GLU A 75 3.90 -1.52 21.99
N ARG A 76 3.26 -2.63 21.57
CA ARG A 76 2.17 -2.62 20.57
C ARG A 76 0.99 -1.73 20.98
N ASP A 77 0.67 -1.66 22.27
CA ASP A 77 -0.46 -0.87 22.78
C ASP A 77 -0.20 0.65 22.73
N LYS A 78 1.04 1.06 22.49
CA LYS A 78 1.45 2.47 22.41
C LYS A 78 1.46 3.00 20.97
N MET A 79 1.07 2.21 19.98
CA MET A 79 1.14 2.57 18.57
C MET A 79 -0.15 2.27 17.80
N ASP A 80 -0.33 2.98 16.69
CA ASP A 80 -1.37 2.65 15.72
C ASP A 80 -0.93 1.44 14.87
N LYS A 81 -1.47 0.27 15.20
CA LYS A 81 -1.20 -1.00 14.51
C LYS A 81 -1.75 -1.04 13.09
N ARG A 82 -2.55 -0.06 12.67
CA ARG A 82 -3.12 0.06 11.33
C ARG A 82 -2.48 1.17 10.50
N LEU A 83 -1.40 1.78 11.00
CA LEU A 83 -0.61 2.75 10.26
C LEU A 83 0.45 2.03 9.41
N ILE A 84 0.36 2.17 8.10
CA ILE A 84 1.37 1.77 7.13
C ILE A 84 2.46 2.85 7.15
N LEU A 85 3.71 2.44 7.38
CA LEU A 85 4.90 3.29 7.32
C LEU A 85 5.70 2.96 6.06
N GLU A 86 6.66 3.81 5.72
CA GLU A 86 7.55 3.63 4.56
C GLU A 86 8.20 2.24 4.51
N ILE A 87 8.58 1.67 5.67
CA ILE A 87 9.21 0.35 5.76
C ILE A 87 8.29 -0.81 5.32
N ASP A 88 6.97 -0.58 5.23
CA ASP A 88 6.01 -1.60 4.80
C ASP A 88 5.80 -1.64 3.28
N VAL A 89 6.30 -0.62 2.56
CA VAL A 89 6.08 -0.36 1.12
C VAL A 89 7.20 -0.92 0.26
#